data_AF-A0A2K9NXM4-F1
#
_entry.id   AF-A0A2K9NXM4-F1
#
_cell.length_a   1.000
_cell.length_b   1.000
_cell.length_c   1.000
_cell.angle_alpha   90.00
_cell.angle_beta   90.00
_cell.angle_gamma   90.00
#
_symmetry.space_group_name_H-M   'P 1'
#
loop_
_entity.id
_entity.type
_entity.pdbx_description
1 polymer ?
#
loop_
_entity_poly.entity_id
_entity_poly.type
_entity_poly.pdbx_seq_one_letter_code
_entity_poly.pdbx_strand_id
1 'polypeptide(L)' 'MSNLDESKAVLTHDINSTLSSLLSALELMSDEWKKNPELVDKILPLTEQKLSLLKEQLILYRNTKN' A
#
# COMPACT_ATOMS: atom_id res chain seq x y z
N MET A 1 5.01 -25.81 13.79
CA MET A 1 5.31 -25.35 12.42
C MET A 1 4.19 -24.50 11.78
N SER A 2 2.98 -24.37 12.36
CA SER A 2 1.81 -23.77 11.67
C SER A 2 1.67 -22.24 11.75
N ASN A 3 2.00 -21.58 12.86
CA ASN A 3 1.71 -20.14 13.05
C ASN A 3 2.53 -19.18 12.18
N LEU A 4 3.76 -19.57 11.82
CA LEU A 4 4.70 -18.70 11.13
C LEU A 4 4.38 -18.58 9.63
N ASP A 5 3.92 -19.67 9.03
CA ASP A 5 3.48 -19.70 7.63
C ASP A 5 2.16 -18.95 7.43
N GLU A 6 1.23 -19.10 8.38
CA GLU A 6 -0.04 -18.34 8.38
C GLU A 6 0.21 -16.84 8.52
N SER A 7 1.11 -16.43 9.43
CA SER A 7 1.47 -15.01 9.62
C SER A 7 2.14 -14.42 8.36
N LYS A 8 2.96 -15.21 7.66
CA LYS A 8 3.56 -14.80 6.37
C LYS A 8 2.52 -14.67 5.26
N ALA A 9 1.55 -15.57 5.21
CA ALA A 9 0.46 -15.53 4.24
C ALA A 9 -0.40 -14.28 4.44
N VAL A 10 -0.78 -13.96 5.69
CA VAL A 10 -1.51 -12.74 6.05
C VAL A 10 -0.72 -11.50 5.65
N LEU A 11 0.56 -11.43 6.01
CA LEU A 11 1.39 -10.27 5.66
C LEU A 11 1.56 -10.09 4.14
N THR A 12 1.67 -11.19 3.39
CA THR A 12 1.73 -11.15 1.92
C THR A 12 0.42 -10.65 1.32
N HIS A 13 -0.72 -11.12 1.86
CA HIS A 13 -2.04 -10.64 1.47
C HIS A 13 -2.19 -9.13 1.73
N ASP A 14 -1.78 -8.66 2.90
CA ASP A 14 -1.89 -7.25 3.27
C ASP A 14 -1.01 -6.36 2.39
N ILE A 15 0.21 -6.79 2.06
CA ILE A 15 1.09 -6.10 1.10
C ILE A 15 0.40 -5.98 -0.27
N ASN A 16 -0.18 -7.07 -0.78
CA ASN A 16 -0.85 -7.07 -2.08
C ASN A 16 -2.08 -6.15 -2.10
N SER A 17 -2.83 -6.11 -1.00
CA SER A 17 -3.97 -5.20 -0.82
C SER A 17 -3.53 -3.73 -0.78
N THR A 18 -2.44 -3.43 -0.06
CA THR A 18 -1.85 -2.08 -0.03
C THR A 18 -1.36 -1.66 -1.42
N LEU A 19 -0.66 -2.53 -2.14
CA LEU A 19 -0.19 -2.27 -3.51
C LEU A 19 -1.34 -2.01 -4.48
N SER A 20 -2.40 -2.83 -4.42
CA SER A 20 -3.59 -2.64 -5.27
C SER A 20 -4.25 -1.30 -4.99
N SER A 21 -4.39 -0.93 -3.72
CA SER A 21 -4.92 0.39 -3.32
C SER A 21 -4.07 1.55 -3.84
N LEU A 22 -2.73 1.42 -3.77
CA LEU A 22 -1.80 2.43 -4.24
C LEU A 22 -1.87 2.60 -5.76
N LEU A 23 -1.98 1.50 -6.50
CA LEU A 23 -2.15 1.54 -7.95
C LEU A 23 -3.42 2.30 -8.33
N SER A 24 -4.56 1.98 -7.72
CA SER A 24 -5.81 2.69 -8.00
C SER A 24 -5.75 4.18 -7.64
N ALA A 25 -5.04 4.54 -6.56
CA ALA A 25 -4.84 5.94 -6.19
C ALA A 25 -3.98 6.69 -7.22
N LEU A 26 -2.90 6.06 -7.72
CA LEU A 26 -2.04 6.63 -8.76
C LEU A 26 -2.76 6.80 -10.08
N GLU A 27 -3.57 5.81 -10.49
CA GLU A 27 -4.42 5.89 -11.69
C GLU A 27 -5.42 7.05 -11.57
N LEU A 28 -6.12 7.16 -10.44
CA LEU A 28 -7.06 8.25 -10.20
C LEU A 28 -6.38 9.62 -10.24
N MET A 29 -5.21 9.77 -9.61
CA MET A 29 -4.47 11.03 -9.68
C MET A 29 -3.99 11.33 -11.11
N SER A 30 -3.57 10.30 -11.87
CA SER A 30 -3.18 10.45 -13.28
C SER A 30 -4.34 10.89 -14.18
N ASP A 31 -5.56 10.46 -13.89
CA ASP A 31 -6.75 10.83 -14.66
C ASP A 31 -7.28 12.22 -14.30
N GLU A 32 -7.09 12.64 -13.05
CA GLU A 32 -7.74 13.82 -12.47
C GLU A 32 -6.82 15.03 -12.31
N TRP A 33 -5.49 14.92 -12.36
CA TRP A 33 -4.59 16.06 -12.09
C TRP A 33 -4.82 17.30 -12.98
N LYS A 34 -5.34 17.13 -14.20
CA LYS A 34 -5.75 18.25 -15.07
C LYS A 34 -7.21 18.65 -14.91
N LYS A 35 -8.10 17.69 -14.59
CA LYS A 35 -9.56 17.89 -14.60
C LYS A 35 -10.07 18.38 -13.25
N ASN A 36 -9.50 17.85 -12.18
CA ASN A 36 -9.90 18.09 -10.81
C ASN A 36 -8.67 18.04 -9.87
N PRO A 37 -7.81 19.07 -9.90
CA PRO A 37 -6.62 19.12 -9.05
C PRO A 37 -6.95 19.10 -7.54
N GLU A 38 -8.10 19.63 -7.12
CA GLU A 38 -8.52 19.59 -5.70
C GLU A 38 -8.78 18.16 -5.20
N LEU A 39 -9.20 17.25 -6.09
CA LEU A 39 -9.33 15.84 -5.77
C LEU A 39 -7.96 15.19 -5.59
N VAL A 40 -6.99 15.54 -6.43
CA VAL A 40 -5.60 15.08 -6.29
C VAL A 40 -4.99 15.57 -4.99
N ASP A 41 -5.21 16.83 -4.61
CA ASP A 41 -4.74 17.39 -3.33
C ASP A 41 -5.30 16.64 -2.11
N LYS A 42 -6.49 16.06 -2.21
CA LYS A 42 -7.10 15.22 -1.17
C LYS A 42 -6.57 13.79 -1.17
N ILE A 43 -6.28 13.22 -2.34
CA ILE A 43 -5.83 11.83 -2.49
C ILE A 43 -4.33 11.68 -2.18
N LEU A 44 -3.52 12.68 -2.52
CA LEU A 44 -2.08 12.65 -2.32
C LEU A 44 -1.68 12.29 -0.86
N PRO A 45 -2.17 12.98 0.18
CA PRO A 45 -1.80 12.65 1.56
C PRO A 45 -2.24 11.24 1.99
N LEU A 46 -3.38 10.74 1.48
CA LEU A 46 -3.83 9.37 1.75
C LEU A 46 -2.92 8.34 1.07
N THR A 47 -2.43 8.67 -0.13
CA THR A 47 -1.47 7.85 -0.88
C THR A 47 -0.13 7.80 -0.16
N GLU A 48 0.35 8.93 0.38
CA GLU A 48 1.57 9.00 1.18
C GLU A 48 1.47 8.15 2.47
N GLN A 49 0.32 8.20 3.15
CA GLN A 49 0.07 7.35 4.33
C GLN A 49 0.11 5.85 3.96
N LYS A 50 -0.54 5.46 2.86
CA LYS A 50 -0.49 4.07 2.36
C LYS A 50 0.93 3.66 1.94
N LEU A 51 1.72 4.56 1.36
CA LEU A 51 3.14 4.31 1.05
C LEU A 51 3.96 4.09 2.32
N SER A 52 3.69 4.83 3.40
CA SER A 52 4.33 4.59 4.70
C SER A 52 3.97 3.21 5.26
N LEU A 53 2.69 2.85 5.23
CA LEU A 53 2.22 1.51 5.64
C LEU A 53 2.91 0.41 4.84
N LEU A 54 3.01 0.55 3.52
CA LEU A 54 3.71 -0.43 2.67
C LEU A 54 5.18 -0.60 3.10
N LYS A 55 5.88 0.49 3.43
CA LYS A 55 7.27 0.43 3.91
C LYS A 55 7.36 -0.37 5.21
N GLU A 56 6.45 -0.14 6.15
CA GLU A 56 6.39 -0.89 7.42
C GLU A 56 6.13 -2.38 7.18
N GLN A 57 5.14 -2.71 6.33
CA GLN A 57 4.81 -4.08 5.96
C GLN A 57 6.01 -4.80 5.32
N LEU A 58 6.77 -4.12 4.44
CA LEU A 58 7.98 -4.67 3.81
C LEU A 58 9.12 -4.89 4.81
N ILE A 59 9.28 -4.00 5.79
CA ILE A 59 10.26 -4.19 6.88
C ILE A 59 9.90 -5.42 7.71
N LEU A 60 8.62 -5.57 8.07
CA LEU A 60 8.13 -6.75 8.78
C LEU A 60 8.34 -8.04 7.98
N TYR A 61 8.07 -7.99 6.67
CA TYR A 61 8.24 -9.14 5.78
C TYR A 61 9.70 -9.55 5.64
N ARG A 62 10.62 -8.57 5.57
CA ARG A 62 12.06 -8.84 5.59
C ARG A 62 12.50 -9.47 6.90
N ASN A 63 12.01 -8.96 8.03
CA ASN A 63 12.40 -9.44 9.34
C ASN A 63 11.85 -10.85 9.66
N THR A 64 10.82 -11.31 8.94
CA THR A 64 10.31 -12.70 9.03
C THR A 64 11.09 -13.70 8.15
N LYS A 65 12.07 -13.24 7.36
CA LYS A 65 13.01 -14.11 6.61
C LYS A 65 14.28 -14.48 7.39
N ASN A 66 14.61 -13.74 8.45
CA ASN A 66 15.72 -14.04 9.38
C ASN A 66 15.18 -14.83 10.59
#